data_AF-A0A967X3E8-F1
#
_entry.id   AF-A0A967X3E8-F1
#
_cell.length_a   1.000
_cell.length_b   1.000
_cell.length_c   1.000
_cell.angle_alpha   90.00
_cell.angle_beta   90.00
_cell.angle_gamma   90.00
#
_symmetry.space_group_name_H-M   'P 1'
#
loop_
_entity.id
_entity.type
_entity.pdbx_description
1 polymer ?
#
loop_
_entity_poly.entity_id
_entity_poly.type
_entity_poly.pdbx_seq_one_letter_code
_entity_poly.pdbx_strand_id
1 'polypeptide(L)'
;MIGEQHAKVTDHIEAFRFKAALGEVMALARASNVYLDRKQPWKQRKEDLAACGTTINVCVQTVRALATMMAPFLPFSAAKCADM
;
A
#
# COMPACT_ATOMS: atom_id res chain seq x y z
N MET A 1 7.97 0.95 -7.41
CA MET A 1 6.60 0.55 -7.07
C MET A 1 5.86 1.70 -6.40
N ILE A 2 6.03 1.98 -5.10
CA ILE A 2 5.25 3.03 -4.42
C ILE A 2 5.37 4.42 -5.07
N GLY A 3 6.58 4.86 -5.43
CA GLY A 3 6.79 6.17 -6.05
C GLY A 3 6.13 6.34 -7.43
N GLU A 4 6.02 5.24 -8.20
CA GLU A 4 5.36 5.26 -9.50
C GLU A 4 3.83 5.38 -9.34
N GLN A 5 3.25 4.61 -8.42
CA GLN A 5 1.83 4.70 -8.10
C GLN A 5 1.47 6.09 -7.55
N HIS A 6 2.31 6.67 -6.70
CA HIS A 6 2.11 8.02 -6.20
C HIS A 6 2.04 9.04 -7.34
N ALA A 7 2.99 9.00 -8.29
CA ALA A 7 2.99 9.90 -9.45
C ALA A 7 1.69 9.78 -10.27
N LYS A 8 1.25 8.56 -10.59
CA LYS A 8 -0.01 8.33 -11.33
C LYS A 8 -1.24 8.86 -10.60
N VAL A 9 -1.29 8.69 -9.27
CA VAL A 9 -2.37 9.22 -8.43
C VAL A 9 -2.37 10.74 -8.48
N THR A 10 -1.20 11.38 -8.33
CA THR A 10 -1.04 12.84 -8.44
C THR A 10 -1.50 13.36 -9.80
N ASP A 11 -1.00 12.78 -10.90
CA ASP A 11 -1.38 13.17 -12.27
C ASP A 11 -2.90 13.09 -12.49
N HIS A 12 -3.54 12.04 -11.96
CA HIS A 12 -4.99 11.90 -12.03
C HIS A 12 -5.75 12.90 -11.16
N ILE A 13 -5.24 13.25 -9.98
CA ILE A 13 -5.84 14.27 -9.12
C ILE A 13 -5.74 15.66 -9.78
N GLU A 14 -4.57 16.03 -10.29
CA GLU A 14 -4.34 17.32 -10.97
C GLU A 14 -5.19 17.46 -12.24
N ALA A 15 -5.44 16.36 -12.94
CA ALA A 15 -6.31 16.31 -14.11
C ALA A 15 -7.82 16.17 -13.77
N PHE A 16 -8.22 16.30 -12.50
CA PHE A 16 -9.61 16.14 -12.01
C PHE A 16 -10.23 14.75 -12.29
N ARG A 17 -9.41 13.71 -12.47
CA ARG A 17 -9.82 12.31 -12.74
C ARG A 17 -9.86 11.48 -11.45
N PHE A 18 -10.66 11.91 -10.48
CA PHE A 18 -10.68 11.31 -9.13
C PHE A 18 -10.96 9.80 -9.10
N LYS A 19 -11.86 9.31 -9.97
CA LYS A 19 -12.15 7.87 -10.07
C LYS A 19 -10.95 7.06 -10.56
N ALA A 20 -10.17 7.62 -11.47
CA ALA A 20 -8.94 6.98 -11.96
C ALA A 20 -7.86 7.00 -10.88
N ALA A 21 -7.68 8.13 -10.18
CA ALA A 21 -6.78 8.24 -9.04
C ALA A 21 -7.08 7.19 -7.96
N LEU A 22 -8.34 7.05 -7.56
CA LEU A 22 -8.76 6.00 -6.61
C LEU A 22 -8.49 4.59 -7.15
N GLY A 23 -8.68 4.38 -8.45
CA GLY A 23 -8.36 3.13 -9.14
C GLY A 23 -6.89 2.72 -8.97
N GLU A 24 -5.97 3.68 -9.12
CA GLU A 24 -4.52 3.48 -8.94
C GLU A 24 -4.15 3.17 -7.48
N VAL A 25 -4.77 3.88 -6.51
CA VAL A 25 -4.60 3.56 -5.08
C VAL A 25 -5.03 2.11 -4.79
N MET A 26 -6.18 1.69 -5.32
CA MET A 26 -6.67 0.32 -5.16
C MET A 26 -5.83 -0.71 -5.93
N ALA A 27 -5.14 -0.32 -6.99
CA ALA A 27 -4.18 -1.18 -7.69
C ALA A 27 -2.97 -1.48 -6.81
N LEU A 28 -2.44 -0.48 -6.08
CA LEU A 28 -1.36 -0.70 -5.12
C LEU A 28 -1.78 -1.65 -4.00
N ALA A 29 -2.97 -1.47 -3.44
CA ALA A 29 -3.50 -2.35 -2.39
C ALA A 29 -3.58 -3.81 -2.86
N ARG A 30 -4.06 -4.04 -4.09
CA ARG A 30 -4.11 -5.37 -4.70
C ARG A 30 -2.71 -5.96 -4.92
N ALA A 31 -1.76 -5.17 -5.42
CA ALA A 31 -0.39 -5.61 -5.60
C ALA A 31 0.27 -6.00 -4.26
N SER A 32 -0.03 -5.26 -3.18
CA SER A 32 0.44 -5.58 -1.83
C SER A 32 -0.10 -6.92 -1.33
N ASN A 33 -1.38 -7.20 -1.55
CA ASN A 33 -1.98 -8.49 -1.17
C ASN A 33 -1.33 -9.66 -1.93
N VAL A 34 -1.13 -9.51 -3.23
CA VAL A 34 -0.42 -10.52 -4.05
C VAL A 34 1.01 -10.74 -3.55
N TYR A 35 1.71 -9.68 -3.14
CA TYR A 35 3.05 -9.79 -2.56
C TYR A 35 3.04 -10.59 -1.25
N LEU A 36 2.11 -10.26 -0.33
CA LEU A 36 1.96 -10.95 0.94
C LEU A 36 1.66 -12.44 0.75
N ASP A 37 0.73 -12.77 -0.15
CA ASP A 37 0.33 -14.15 -0.47
C ASP A 37 1.46 -14.96 -1.10
N ARG A 38 2.32 -14.33 -1.90
CA ARG A 38 3.50 -14.98 -2.50
C ARG A 38 4.60 -15.22 -1.48
N LYS A 39 4.81 -14.29 -0.56
CA LYS A 39 5.88 -14.39 0.45
C LYS A 39 5.50 -15.29 1.63
N GLN A 40 4.20 -15.41 1.94
CA GLN A 40 3.69 -16.30 3.00
C GLN A 40 4.46 -16.13 4.32
N PRO A 41 4.48 -14.93 4.93
CA PRO A 41 5.30 -14.65 6.12
C PRO A 41 4.98 -15.57 7.31
N TRP A 42 3.74 -16.10 7.39
CA TRP A 42 3.37 -17.09 8.40
C TRP A 42 4.14 -18.41 8.30
N LYS A 43 4.61 -18.77 7.09
CA LYS A 43 5.55 -19.88 6.88
C LYS A 43 6.98 -19.43 7.10
N GLN A 44 7.39 -18.30 6.50
CA GLN A 44 8.75 -17.76 6.65
C GLN A 44 9.14 -17.57 8.12
N ARG A 45 8.21 -17.18 9.00
CA ARG A 45 8.46 -17.07 10.45
C ARG A 45 9.10 -18.32 11.07
N LYS A 46 8.81 -19.52 10.54
CA LYS A 46 9.32 -20.80 11.05
C LYS A 46 10.60 -21.25 10.35
N GLU A 47 10.86 -20.76 9.14
CA GLU A 47 11.93 -21.24 8.26
C GLU A 47 13.09 -20.23 8.17
N ASP A 48 12.77 -18.95 8.00
CA ASP A 48 13.71 -17.84 7.88
C ASP A 48 13.09 -16.55 8.46
N LEU A 49 13.49 -16.24 9.69
CA LEU A 49 13.01 -15.08 10.42
C LEU A 49 13.48 -13.75 9.80
N ALA A 50 14.66 -13.73 9.17
CA ALA A 50 15.20 -12.52 8.54
C ALA A 50 14.43 -12.19 7.24
N ALA A 51 14.13 -13.21 6.43
CA ALA A 51 13.26 -13.05 5.27
C ALA A 51 11.83 -12.64 5.68
N CYS A 52 11.30 -13.22 6.76
CA CYS A 52 10.01 -12.82 7.32
C CYS A 52 10.00 -11.33 7.72
N GLY A 53 11.03 -10.87 8.43
CA GLY A 53 11.18 -9.46 8.82
C GLY A 53 11.21 -8.53 7.62
N THR A 54 11.92 -8.92 6.55
CA THR A 54 11.94 -8.17 5.29
C THR A 54 10.55 -8.08 4.66
N THR A 55 9.82 -9.21 4.58
CA THR A 55 8.46 -9.25 4.03
C THR A 55 7.53 -8.32 4.80
N ILE A 56 7.51 -8.42 6.13
CA ILE A 56 6.64 -7.59 6.98
C ILE A 56 7.01 -6.11 6.86
N ASN A 57 8.29 -5.75 6.83
CA ASN A 57 8.71 -4.37 6.65
C ASN A 57 8.17 -3.79 5.34
N VAL A 58 8.27 -4.51 4.23
CA VAL A 58 7.71 -4.07 2.94
C VAL A 58 6.19 -3.87 3.01
N CYS A 59 5.47 -4.78 3.67
CA CYS A 59 4.02 -4.64 3.86
C CYS A 59 3.67 -3.40 4.68
N VAL A 60 4.36 -3.14 5.80
CA VAL A 60 4.11 -1.95 6.64
C VAL A 60 4.41 -0.65 5.89
N GLN A 61 5.52 -0.58 5.16
CA GLN A 61 5.82 0.60 4.32
C GLN A 61 4.73 0.84 3.26
N THR A 62 4.17 -0.24 2.70
CA THR A 62 3.09 -0.16 1.72
C THR A 62 1.79 0.33 2.35
N VAL A 63 1.45 -0.14 3.56
CA VAL A 63 0.28 0.33 4.33
C VAL A 63 0.40 1.82 4.63
N ARG A 64 1.58 2.29 5.07
CA ARG A 64 1.83 3.71 5.31
C ARG A 64 1.60 4.56 4.05
N ALA A 65 2.13 4.11 2.90
CA ALA A 65 1.95 4.79 1.64
C ALA A 65 0.46 4.83 1.21
N LEU A 66 -0.26 3.71 1.39
CA LEU A 66 -1.70 3.64 1.13
C LEU A 66 -2.48 4.62 2.02
N ALA A 67 -2.17 4.70 3.31
CA ALA A 67 -2.82 5.66 4.22
C ALA A 67 -2.64 7.11 3.73
N THR A 68 -1.42 7.49 3.31
CA THR A 68 -1.17 8.82 2.74
C THR A 68 -1.97 9.07 1.46
N MET A 69 -1.96 8.13 0.50
CA MET A 69 -2.66 8.30 -0.78
C MET A 69 -4.18 8.20 -0.65
N MET A 70 -4.70 7.52 0.38
CA MET A 70 -6.13 7.40 0.66
C MET A 70 -6.69 8.63 1.38
N ALA A 71 -5.88 9.45 2.04
CA ALA A 71 -6.30 10.62 2.79
C ALA A 71 -7.29 11.56 2.05
N PRO A 72 -7.11 11.90 0.76
CA PRO A 72 -8.07 12.75 0.04
C PRO A 72 -9.42 12.07 -0.26
N PHE A 73 -9.53 10.74 -0.14
CA PHE A 73 -10.74 9.98 -0.46
C PHE A 73 -11.46 9.46 0.79
N LEU A 74 -10.70 8.98 1.79
CA LEU A 74 -11.18 8.34 3.02
C LEU A 74 -10.40 8.88 4.23
N PRO A 75 -10.55 10.16 4.60
CA PRO A 75 -9.70 10.83 5.58
C PRO A 75 -9.72 10.15 6.96
N PHE A 76 -10.89 9.71 7.43
CA PHE A 76 -11.02 9.09 8.76
C PHE A 76 -10.38 7.70 8.82
N SER A 77 -10.53 6.89 7.77
CA SER A 77 -9.91 5.57 7.68
C SER A 77 -8.40 5.68 7.49
N ALA A 78 -7.96 6.63 6.67
CA ALA A 78 -6.54 6.91 6.46
C ALA A 78 -5.84 7.33 7.76
N ALA A 79 -6.45 8.25 8.52
CA ALA A 79 -5.94 8.66 9.83
C ALA A 79 -5.84 7.45 10.80
N LYS A 80 -6.91 6.67 10.91
CA LYS A 80 -6.91 5.46 11.76
C LYS A 80 -5.82 4.44 11.38
N CYS A 81 -5.51 4.31 10.09
CA CYS A 81 -4.43 3.44 9.63
C CYS A 81 -3.03 4.03 9.85
N ALA A 82 -2.88 5.36 9.86
CA ALA A 82 -1.62 6.04 10.11
C ALA A 82 -1.27 6.14 11.60
N ASP A 83 -2.28 6.12 12.48
CA ASP A 83 -2.14 6.15 13.94
C ASP A 83 -1.77 4.77 14.54
N MET A 84 -1.76 3.70 13.74
CA MET A 84 -1.27 2.36 14.14
C MET A 84 0.25 2.29 14.15
#